data_AF-Q46MI1-F1
#
_entry.id   AF-Q46MI1-F1
#
_cell.length_a   1.000
_cell.length_b   1.000
_cell.length_c   1.000
_cell.angle_alpha   90.00
_cell.angle_beta   90.00
_cell.angle_gamma   90.00
#
_symmetry.space_group_name_H-M   'P 1'
#
loop_
_entity.id
_entity.type
_entity.pdbx_description
1 polymer ?
#
loop_
_entity_poly.entity_id
_entity_poly.type
_entity_poly.pdbx_seq_one_letter_code
_entity_poly.pdbx_strand_id
1 'polypeptide(L)'
;MATADLELTDAALQAAMAHDIAELRARFPETRALYREVCGLLFFRYGVTPTANKLYSLVRKGSMGTPAEVLKQFWQELRGRTRVTIDHPDLPDALKDVAAEAIKTIWQAANEAASGELAALRAEARDAAKAAEAERDAARAETAAAREEALALSAQLGEARQAHDAVQADLAAERQAHAATRARWEAGRGELEAAGRQLAELRTQFSAELERAREAVTLAQERAEASERRSLRELDQERTARQKSERTAEDLRAELAAARSEARDAAVAQAESRAKLEAQAAALADRLAATEQAQRKAATDLDAVQTQLAAAQRRAERAEAEAALARQLLATLRVAPREREGGRRRKGDRSAATALEAQGDGQGEAEQDELAEAQGEERGNAPGAAHPNHQDEGNDSSDGSDDSKD
;
A
#
# COMPACT_ATOMS: atom_id res chain seq x y z
N MET A 1 19.06 82.24 61.77
CA MET A 1 17.72 81.86 62.26
C MET A 1 17.37 82.46 63.62
N ALA A 2 18.32 82.79 64.49
CA ALA A 2 18.01 83.42 65.79
C ALA A 2 17.38 84.83 65.70
N THR A 3 17.61 85.59 64.62
CA THR A 3 17.10 86.96 64.48
C THR A 3 15.61 87.02 64.14
N ALA A 4 15.07 86.05 63.39
CA ALA A 4 13.66 86.03 63.00
C ALA A 4 12.73 85.66 64.17
N ASP A 5 13.16 84.72 65.04
CA ASP A 5 12.38 84.34 66.23
C ASP A 5 12.35 85.46 67.30
N LEU A 6 13.42 86.27 67.40
CA LEU A 6 13.46 87.45 68.28
C LEU A 6 12.55 88.58 67.78
N GLU A 7 12.43 88.79 66.46
CA GLU A 7 11.51 89.81 65.92
C GLU A 7 10.04 89.37 65.97
N LEU A 8 9.74 88.08 65.77
CA LEU A 8 8.38 87.55 65.90
C LEU A 8 7.86 87.68 67.35
N THR A 9 8.75 87.45 68.32
CA THR A 9 8.42 87.59 69.74
C THR A 9 8.24 89.05 70.14
N ASP A 10 9.05 89.99 69.64
CA ASP A 10 8.87 91.42 69.91
C ASP A 10 7.59 91.98 69.25
N ALA A 11 7.29 91.60 68.01
CA ALA A 11 6.06 92.02 67.33
C ALA A 11 4.80 91.46 68.02
N ALA A 12 4.82 90.19 68.44
CA ALA A 12 3.73 89.58 69.22
C ALA A 12 3.55 90.27 70.59
N LEU A 13 4.65 90.64 71.25
CA LEU A 13 4.63 91.37 72.52
C LEU A 13 4.02 92.77 72.36
N GLN A 14 4.36 93.48 71.29
CA GLN A 14 3.80 94.79 70.96
C GLN A 14 2.30 94.71 70.64
N ALA A 15 1.85 93.68 69.92
CA ALA A 15 0.44 93.46 69.62
C ALA A 15 -0.38 93.15 70.88
N ALA A 16 0.13 92.29 71.76
CA ALA A 16 -0.49 92.01 73.06
C ALA A 16 -0.57 93.29 73.93
N MET A 17 0.50 94.09 73.95
CA MET A 17 0.54 95.36 74.68
C MET A 17 -0.50 96.36 74.17
N ALA A 18 -0.69 96.46 72.85
CA ALA A 18 -1.71 97.33 72.27
C ALA A 18 -3.14 96.88 72.63
N HIS A 19 -3.40 95.57 72.67
CA HIS A 19 -4.67 94.99 73.06
C HIS A 19 -5.03 95.29 74.51
N ASP A 20 -4.10 95.02 75.44
CA ASP A 20 -4.30 95.27 76.87
C ASP A 20 -4.51 96.78 77.15
N ILE A 21 -3.84 97.66 76.41
CA ILE A 21 -4.06 99.12 76.50
C ILE A 21 -5.45 99.52 75.97
N ALA A 22 -5.95 98.86 74.92
CA ALA A 22 -7.31 99.10 74.42
C ALA A 22 -8.37 98.66 75.44
N GLU A 23 -8.15 97.56 76.14
CA GLU A 23 -9.01 97.09 77.22
C GLU A 23 -9.01 98.06 78.41
N LEU A 24 -7.83 98.56 78.82
CA LEU A 24 -7.70 99.59 79.86
C LEU A 24 -8.40 100.90 79.47
N ARG A 25 -8.33 101.32 78.20
CA ARG A 25 -9.05 102.49 77.69
C ARG A 25 -10.57 102.39 77.81
N ALA A 26 -11.12 101.17 77.73
CA ALA A 26 -12.56 100.94 77.89
C ALA A 26 -13.00 100.99 79.36
N ARG A 27 -12.13 100.55 80.28
CA ARG A 27 -12.42 100.48 81.72
C ARG A 27 -12.22 101.80 82.47
N PHE A 28 -11.26 102.62 82.04
CA PHE A 28 -10.90 103.87 82.71
C PHE A 28 -11.18 105.07 81.80
N PRO A 29 -12.35 105.71 81.90
CA PRO A 29 -12.70 106.87 81.06
C PRO A 29 -11.90 108.13 81.43
N GLU A 30 -11.38 108.22 82.66
CA GLU A 30 -10.58 109.34 83.14
C GLU A 30 -9.12 109.24 82.66
N THR A 31 -8.62 110.32 82.03
CA THR A 31 -7.28 110.37 81.42
C THR A 31 -6.14 110.12 82.42
N ARG A 32 -6.19 110.68 83.63
CA ARG A 32 -5.13 110.50 84.65
C ARG A 32 -5.08 109.06 85.18
N ALA A 33 -6.24 108.46 85.46
CA ALA A 33 -6.35 107.08 85.90
C ALA A 33 -5.85 106.11 84.83
N LEU A 34 -6.23 106.33 83.56
CA LEU A 34 -5.75 105.54 82.44
C LEU A 34 -4.21 105.60 82.31
N TYR A 35 -3.61 106.79 82.44
CA TYR A 35 -2.15 106.92 82.42
C TYR A 35 -1.46 106.11 83.53
N ARG A 36 -2.03 106.08 84.74
CA ARG A 36 -1.47 105.33 85.88
C ARG A 36 -1.52 103.82 85.64
N GLU A 37 -2.64 103.30 85.14
CA GLU A 37 -2.78 101.87 84.84
C GLU A 37 -1.90 101.43 83.67
N VAL A 38 -1.73 102.28 82.65
CA VAL A 38 -0.78 102.01 81.56
C VAL A 38 0.67 102.05 82.06
N CYS A 39 1.02 102.95 82.98
CA CYS A 39 2.33 102.90 83.66
C CYS A 39 2.54 101.55 84.36
N GLY A 40 1.53 101.07 85.10
CA GLY A 40 1.58 99.78 85.78
C GLY A 40 1.71 98.60 84.81
N LEU A 41 0.91 98.58 83.75
CA LEU A 41 0.95 97.54 82.71
C LEU A 41 2.34 97.45 82.06
N LEU A 42 2.88 98.58 81.60
CA LEU A 42 4.19 98.64 80.95
C LEU A 42 5.29 98.13 81.89
N PHE A 43 5.29 98.60 83.14
CA PHE A 43 6.35 98.27 84.08
C PHE A 43 6.26 96.83 84.61
N PHE A 44 5.09 96.38 85.06
CA PHE A 44 4.97 95.08 85.74
C PHE A 44 4.79 93.89 84.80
N ARG A 45 4.06 94.05 83.70
CA ARG A 45 3.73 92.94 82.78
C ARG A 45 4.70 92.84 81.62
N TYR A 46 5.15 93.99 81.11
CA TYR A 46 6.02 94.05 79.93
C TYR A 46 7.47 94.40 80.25
N GLY A 47 7.80 94.80 81.49
CA GLY A 47 9.15 95.17 81.89
C GLY A 47 9.69 96.43 81.19
N VAL A 48 8.84 97.22 80.53
CA VAL A 48 9.22 98.45 79.82
C VAL A 48 9.13 99.63 80.77
N THR A 49 10.20 100.43 80.87
CA THR A 49 10.19 101.64 81.70
C THR A 49 9.27 102.71 81.08
N PRO A 50 8.17 103.08 81.77
CA PRO A 50 7.26 104.08 81.23
C PRO A 50 7.97 105.45 81.13
N THR A 51 7.94 106.05 79.95
CA THR A 51 8.42 107.42 79.70
C THR A 51 7.25 108.29 79.25
N ALA A 52 7.30 109.60 79.55
CA ALA A 52 6.21 110.53 79.23
C ALA A 52 5.82 110.48 77.73
N ASN A 53 6.82 110.40 76.84
CA ASN A 53 6.62 110.30 75.40
C ASN A 53 5.94 108.98 74.98
N LYS A 54 6.33 107.84 75.57
CA LYS A 54 5.76 106.53 75.25
C LYS A 54 4.34 106.39 75.77
N LEU A 55 4.05 106.93 76.96
CA LEU A 55 2.69 107.00 77.48
C LEU A 55 1.79 107.86 76.59
N TYR A 56 2.28 109.04 76.20
CA TYR A 56 1.53 109.93 75.32
C TYR A 56 1.25 109.28 73.95
N SER A 57 2.22 108.61 73.35
CA SER A 57 2.04 107.93 72.05
C SER A 57 1.06 106.77 72.10
N LEU A 58 0.98 106.06 73.23
CA LEU A 58 0.11 104.91 73.44
C LEU A 58 -1.32 105.28 73.89
N VAL A 59 -1.51 106.38 74.64
CA VAL A 59 -2.82 106.80 75.19
C VAL A 59 -3.47 107.93 74.38
N ARG A 60 -2.68 108.79 73.72
CA ARG A 60 -3.12 109.89 72.83
C ARG A 60 -4.31 110.72 73.36
N LYS A 61 -4.36 111.01 74.67
CA LYS A 61 -5.43 111.80 75.32
C LYS A 61 -4.85 112.78 76.35
N GLY A 62 -5.40 113.99 76.43
CA GLY A 62 -5.03 115.00 77.44
C GLY A 62 -3.93 115.98 77.01
N SER A 63 -3.59 116.90 77.92
CA SER A 63 -2.54 117.91 77.71
C SER A 63 -1.14 117.31 77.84
N MET A 64 -0.16 117.89 77.14
CA MET A 64 1.22 117.39 77.09
C MET A 64 1.90 117.26 78.47
N GLY A 65 1.47 118.01 79.49
CA GLY A 65 2.04 117.95 80.85
C GLY A 65 1.52 116.80 81.72
N THR A 66 0.33 116.24 81.41
CA THR A 66 -0.35 115.25 82.25
C THR A 66 0.40 113.90 82.37
N PRO A 67 0.99 113.33 81.29
CA PRO A 67 1.75 112.08 81.38
C PRO A 67 2.97 112.18 82.29
N ALA A 68 3.65 113.33 82.32
CA ALA A 68 4.85 113.54 83.13
C ALA A 68 4.52 113.62 84.63
N GLU A 69 3.43 114.29 84.99
CA GLU A 69 2.95 114.35 86.38
C GLU A 69 2.51 112.98 86.91
N VAL A 70 1.68 112.26 86.13
CA VAL A 70 1.20 110.91 86.51
C VAL A 70 2.38 109.94 86.63
N LEU A 71 3.36 110.00 85.71
CA LEU A 71 4.56 109.19 85.78
C LEU A 71 5.39 109.50 87.05
N LYS A 72 5.57 110.78 87.39
CA LYS A 72 6.29 111.19 88.61
C LYS A 72 5.56 110.67 89.85
N GLN A 73 4.24 110.79 89.89
CA GLN A 73 3.41 110.31 91.00
C GLN A 73 3.45 108.77 91.10
N PHE A 74 3.34 108.05 89.98
CA PHE A 74 3.45 106.59 89.91
C PHE A 74 4.77 106.09 90.46
N TRP A 75 5.91 106.68 90.06
CA TRP A 75 7.22 106.28 90.59
C TRP A 75 7.38 106.59 92.08
N GLN A 76 6.76 107.65 92.59
CA GLN A 76 6.75 107.95 94.01
C GLN A 76 5.90 106.95 94.80
N GLU A 77 4.71 106.61 94.30
CA GLU A 77 3.84 105.58 94.89
C GLU A 77 4.50 104.20 94.87
N LEU A 78 5.10 103.83 93.75
CA LEU A 78 5.81 102.55 93.60
C LEU A 78 7.01 102.49 94.55
N ARG A 79 7.83 103.55 94.61
CA ARG A 79 8.94 103.61 95.58
C ARG A 79 8.44 103.56 97.02
N GLY A 80 7.32 104.21 97.33
CA GLY A 80 6.70 104.13 98.65
C GLY A 80 6.22 102.71 99.00
N ARG A 81 5.64 101.99 98.03
CA ARG A 81 5.03 100.67 98.23
C ARG A 81 6.01 99.50 98.19
N THR A 82 7.10 99.65 97.44
CA THR A 82 8.15 98.62 97.31
C THR A 82 9.25 98.77 98.37
N ARG A 83 9.33 99.94 99.01
CA ARG A 83 10.25 100.17 100.11
C ARG A 83 9.69 99.56 101.39
N VAL A 84 10.28 98.46 101.83
CA VAL A 84 10.07 97.93 103.18
C VAL A 84 10.86 98.81 104.15
N THR A 85 10.25 99.91 104.59
CA THR A 85 10.75 100.69 105.72
C THR A 85 10.19 100.10 107.02
N ILE A 86 11.07 99.69 107.93
CA ILE A 86 10.69 99.38 109.31
C ILE A 86 10.43 100.72 110.01
N ASP A 87 9.24 101.27 109.81
CA ASP A 87 8.84 102.52 110.45
C ASP A 87 8.15 102.21 111.78
N HIS A 88 8.98 101.99 112.80
CA HIS A 88 8.54 101.92 114.19
C HIS A 88 9.08 103.18 114.90
N PRO A 89 8.21 104.03 115.49
CA PRO A 89 8.61 105.34 116.04
C PRO A 89 9.56 105.25 117.24
N ASP A 90 9.64 104.08 117.90
CA ASP A 90 10.49 103.87 119.09
C ASP A 90 11.81 103.11 118.80
N LEU A 91 12.17 102.84 117.55
CA LEU A 91 13.35 102.04 117.21
C LEU A 91 14.52 102.92 116.72
N PRO A 92 15.69 102.92 117.41
CA PRO A 92 16.88 103.67 116.99
C PRO A 92 17.35 103.29 115.58
N ASP A 93 17.76 104.29 114.80
CA ASP A 93 18.16 104.11 113.39
C ASP A 93 19.30 103.09 113.22
N ALA A 94 20.23 103.02 114.18
CA ALA A 94 21.32 102.03 114.18
C ALA A 94 20.83 100.57 114.18
N LEU A 95 19.69 100.26 114.82
CA LEU A 95 19.10 98.91 114.81
C LEU A 95 18.37 98.61 113.49
N LYS A 96 17.78 99.62 112.85
CA LYS A 96 17.14 99.49 111.53
C LYS A 96 18.17 99.17 110.46
N ASP A 97 19.34 99.82 110.50
CA ASP A 97 20.42 99.59 109.54
C ASP A 97 20.99 98.17 109.66
N VAL A 98 21.21 97.69 110.89
CA VAL A 98 21.68 96.31 111.13
C VAL A 98 20.66 95.28 110.67
N ALA A 99 19.37 95.48 110.96
CA ALA A 99 18.31 94.58 110.51
C ALA A 99 18.14 94.59 108.99
N ALA A 100 18.23 95.75 108.34
CA ALA A 100 18.16 95.89 106.89
C ALA A 100 19.31 95.17 106.19
N GLU A 101 20.55 95.31 106.69
CA GLU A 101 21.71 94.62 106.11
C GLU A 101 21.65 93.10 106.34
N ALA A 102 21.15 92.65 107.49
CA ALA A 102 20.91 91.23 107.75
C ALA A 102 19.86 90.63 106.78
N ILE A 103 18.71 91.30 106.61
CA ILE A 103 17.66 90.85 105.68
C ILE A 103 18.18 90.85 104.23
N LYS A 104 18.93 91.88 103.84
CA LYS A 104 19.55 91.96 102.51
C LYS A 104 20.53 90.81 102.28
N THR A 105 21.37 90.49 103.26
CA THR A 105 22.33 89.38 103.16
C THR A 105 21.62 88.04 103.07
N ILE A 106 20.58 87.80 103.89
CA ILE A 106 19.76 86.58 103.83
C ILE A 106 19.07 86.45 102.47
N TRP A 107 18.51 87.54 101.96
CA TRP A 107 17.85 87.54 100.64
C TRP A 107 18.85 87.29 99.50
N GLN A 108 20.03 87.91 99.55
CA GLN A 108 21.11 87.67 98.59
C GLN A 108 21.56 86.20 98.62
N ALA A 109 21.82 85.66 99.81
CA ALA A 109 22.22 84.26 99.99
C ALA A 109 21.14 83.28 99.52
N ALA A 110 19.86 83.54 99.82
CA ALA A 110 18.74 82.73 99.36
C ALA A 110 18.58 82.79 97.84
N ASN A 111 18.75 83.97 97.23
CA ASN A 111 18.68 84.14 95.78
C ASN A 111 19.87 83.48 95.06
N GLU A 112 21.07 83.57 95.63
CA GLU A 112 22.25 82.88 95.12
C GLU A 112 22.06 81.35 95.17
N ALA A 113 21.63 80.81 96.33
CA ALA A 113 21.32 79.39 96.49
C ALA A 113 20.25 78.90 95.49
N ALA A 114 19.12 79.62 95.38
CA ALA A 114 18.07 79.29 94.43
C ALA A 114 18.54 79.35 92.97
N SER A 115 19.39 80.33 92.62
CA SER A 115 19.96 80.44 91.28
C SER A 115 20.95 79.30 90.97
N GLY A 116 21.72 78.87 91.97
CA GLY A 116 22.64 77.73 91.89
C GLY A 116 21.90 76.40 91.71
N GLU A 117 20.87 76.15 92.51
CA GLU A 117 20.00 74.96 92.37
C GLU A 117 19.30 74.94 91.01
N LEU A 118 18.77 76.07 90.55
CA LEU A 118 18.16 76.16 89.23
C LEU A 118 19.17 75.92 88.09
N ALA A 119 20.42 76.38 88.24
CA ALA A 119 21.48 76.10 87.29
C ALA A 119 21.87 74.62 87.27
N ALA A 120 21.95 73.98 88.44
CA ALA A 120 22.21 72.54 88.56
C ALA A 120 21.09 71.71 87.91
N LEU A 121 19.83 71.97 88.26
CA LEU A 121 18.67 71.29 87.63
C LEU A 121 18.62 71.49 86.12
N ARG A 122 19.00 72.68 85.62
CA ARG A 122 19.09 72.93 84.18
C ARG A 122 20.24 72.16 83.51
N ALA A 123 21.36 71.97 84.19
CA ALA A 123 22.47 71.15 83.69
C ALA A 123 22.06 69.68 83.63
N GLU A 124 21.51 69.15 84.73
CA GLU A 124 21.00 67.78 84.81
C GLU A 124 19.94 67.50 83.75
N ALA A 125 18.98 68.41 83.55
CA ALA A 125 17.95 68.27 82.52
C ALA A 125 18.54 68.25 81.09
N ARG A 126 19.61 69.03 80.83
CA ARG A 126 20.29 69.01 79.53
C ARG A 126 21.07 67.71 79.32
N ASP A 127 21.72 67.21 80.36
CA ASP A 127 22.47 65.96 80.25
C ASP A 127 21.55 64.75 80.12
N ALA A 128 20.42 64.73 80.84
CA ALA A 128 19.36 63.74 80.66
C ALA A 128 18.75 63.79 79.25
N ALA A 129 18.51 64.99 78.70
CA ALA A 129 18.01 65.15 77.33
C ALA A 129 19.02 64.61 76.30
N LYS A 130 20.31 64.93 76.44
CA LYS A 130 21.37 64.41 75.56
C LYS A 130 21.50 62.89 75.65
N ALA A 131 21.41 62.32 76.86
CA ALA A 131 21.46 60.87 77.05
C ALA A 131 20.26 60.18 76.36
N ALA A 132 19.05 60.73 76.51
CA ALA A 132 17.86 60.21 75.83
C ALA A 132 17.93 60.36 74.31
N GLU A 133 18.50 61.45 73.80
CA GLU A 133 18.74 61.62 72.36
C GLU A 133 19.75 60.61 71.82
N ALA A 134 20.86 60.38 72.53
CA ALA A 134 21.86 59.39 72.17
C ALA A 134 21.28 57.96 72.17
N GLU A 135 20.47 57.59 73.17
CA GLU A 135 19.79 56.30 73.23
C GLU A 135 18.79 56.13 72.07
N ARG A 136 18.00 57.16 71.77
CA ARG A 136 17.07 57.14 70.64
C ARG A 136 17.81 56.98 69.31
N ASP A 137 18.92 57.68 69.13
CA ASP A 137 19.69 57.62 67.89
C ASP A 137 20.42 56.27 67.75
N ALA A 138 20.88 55.68 68.85
CA ALA A 138 21.38 54.30 68.88
C ALA A 138 20.29 53.29 68.50
N ALA A 139 19.10 53.36 69.10
CA ALA A 139 17.98 52.48 68.75
C ALA A 139 17.52 52.66 67.29
N ARG A 140 17.59 53.89 66.75
CA ARG A 140 17.32 54.15 65.33
C ARG A 140 18.38 53.52 64.42
N ALA A 141 19.66 53.58 64.80
CA ALA A 141 20.74 52.95 64.06
C ALA A 141 20.60 51.41 64.07
N GLU A 142 20.28 50.81 65.22
CA GLU A 142 20.05 49.37 65.34
C GLU A 142 18.84 48.91 64.52
N THR A 143 17.73 49.64 64.58
CA THR A 143 16.54 49.30 63.76
C THR A 143 16.79 49.50 62.26
N ALA A 144 17.60 50.48 61.86
CA ALA A 144 18.02 50.63 60.48
C ALA A 144 18.90 49.46 60.03
N ALA A 145 19.90 49.06 60.82
CA ALA A 145 20.75 47.91 60.53
C ALA A 145 19.93 46.61 60.42
N ALA A 146 19.03 46.35 61.37
CA ALA A 146 18.16 45.18 61.34
C ALA A 146 17.22 45.16 60.12
N ARG A 147 16.78 46.33 59.62
CA ARG A 147 15.98 46.42 58.39
C ARG A 147 16.81 46.09 57.15
N GLU A 148 18.03 46.60 57.06
CA GLU A 148 18.94 46.27 55.95
C GLU A 148 19.28 44.78 55.94
N GLU A 149 19.55 44.19 57.10
CA GLU A 149 19.77 42.75 57.24
C GLU A 149 18.52 41.94 56.82
N ALA A 150 17.32 42.35 57.24
CA ALA A 150 16.08 41.71 56.84
C ALA A 150 15.83 41.80 55.33
N LEU A 151 16.12 42.94 54.71
CA LEU A 151 16.03 43.11 53.26
C LEU A 151 17.04 42.21 52.54
N ALA A 152 18.30 42.17 53.00
CA ALA A 152 19.32 41.29 52.45
C ALA A 152 18.94 39.80 52.54
N LEU A 153 18.44 39.35 53.69
CA LEU A 153 17.95 37.98 53.86
C LEU A 153 16.74 37.68 52.97
N SER A 154 15.82 38.64 52.81
CA SER A 154 14.67 38.47 51.92
C SER A 154 15.08 38.33 50.46
N ALA A 155 16.10 39.08 50.02
CA ALA A 155 16.66 38.99 48.68
C ALA A 155 17.35 37.63 48.47
N GLN A 156 18.20 37.20 49.41
CA GLN A 156 18.86 35.88 49.36
C GLN A 156 17.86 34.73 49.33
N LEU A 157 16.77 34.82 50.09
CA LEU A 157 15.70 33.83 50.09
C LEU A 157 14.89 33.86 48.78
N GLY A 158 14.71 35.03 48.18
CA GLY A 158 14.14 35.17 46.84
C GLY A 158 15.00 34.47 45.77
N GLU A 159 16.31 34.74 45.77
CA GLU A 159 17.27 34.10 44.86
C GLU A 159 17.33 32.57 45.06
N ALA A 160 17.36 32.10 46.31
CA ALA A 160 17.34 30.67 46.62
C ALA A 160 16.07 29.98 46.14
N ARG A 161 14.90 30.63 46.26
CA ARG A 161 13.63 30.12 45.71
C ARG A 161 13.66 30.04 44.19
N GLN A 162 14.14 31.09 43.52
CA GLN A 162 14.27 31.07 42.06
C GLN A 162 15.23 29.97 41.58
N ALA A 163 16.35 29.78 42.27
CA ALA A 163 17.29 28.70 41.98
C ALA A 163 16.64 27.32 42.20
N HIS A 164 15.88 27.15 43.29
CA HIS A 164 15.14 25.92 43.55
C HIS A 164 14.10 25.64 42.45
N ASP A 165 13.31 26.64 42.07
CA ASP A 165 12.27 26.50 41.05
C ASP A 165 12.87 26.18 39.68
N ALA A 166 14.02 26.78 39.34
CA ALA A 166 14.78 26.44 38.14
C ALA A 166 15.23 24.96 38.15
N VAL A 167 15.83 24.50 39.25
CA VAL A 167 16.24 23.09 39.39
C VAL A 167 15.05 22.13 39.32
N GLN A 168 13.89 22.50 39.88
CA GLN A 168 12.68 21.68 39.77
C GLN A 168 12.16 21.61 38.33
N ALA A 169 12.22 22.72 37.59
CA ALA A 169 11.85 22.75 36.18
C ALA A 169 12.79 21.87 35.33
N ASP A 170 14.11 21.97 35.55
CA ASP A 170 15.10 21.12 34.89
C ASP A 170 14.89 19.64 35.21
N LEU A 171 14.64 19.31 36.48
CA LEU A 171 14.35 17.94 36.90
C LEU A 171 13.07 17.39 36.25
N ALA A 172 12.04 18.22 36.11
CA ALA A 172 10.80 17.84 35.43
C ALA A 172 11.06 17.60 33.93
N ALA A 173 11.83 18.46 33.27
CA ALA A 173 12.23 18.31 31.88
C ALA A 173 13.05 17.02 31.66
N GLU A 174 14.02 16.75 32.51
CA GLU A 174 14.83 15.52 32.47
C GLU A 174 13.98 14.27 32.68
N ARG A 175 13.04 14.29 33.65
CA ARG A 175 12.10 13.18 33.86
C ARG A 175 11.24 12.92 32.63
N GLN A 176 10.79 13.98 31.95
CA GLN A 176 10.00 13.85 30.73
C GLN A 176 10.84 13.33 29.56
N ALA A 177 12.09 13.79 29.41
CA ALA A 177 13.03 13.29 28.41
C ALA A 177 13.38 11.82 28.64
N HIS A 178 13.58 11.42 29.91
CA HIS A 178 13.78 10.03 30.30
C HIS A 178 12.55 9.16 29.99
N ALA A 179 11.34 9.63 30.33
CA ALA A 179 10.10 8.92 30.03
C ALA A 179 9.90 8.74 28.51
N ALA A 180 10.16 9.78 27.72
CA ALA A 180 10.08 9.71 26.26
C ALA A 180 11.12 8.74 25.67
N THR A 181 12.34 8.73 26.20
CA THR A 181 13.39 7.80 25.76
C THR A 181 13.04 6.36 26.13
N ARG A 182 12.48 6.13 27.32
CA ARG A 182 11.99 4.80 27.72
C ARG A 182 10.85 4.33 26.83
N ALA A 183 9.87 5.19 26.52
CA ALA A 183 8.78 4.85 25.62
C ALA A 183 9.27 4.49 24.21
N ARG A 184 10.24 5.24 23.66
CA ARG A 184 10.87 4.90 22.37
C ARG A 184 11.59 3.55 22.41
N TRP A 185 12.27 3.23 23.51
CA TRP A 185 12.93 1.94 23.69
C TRP A 185 11.92 0.79 23.79
N GLU A 186 10.85 0.96 24.56
CA GLU A 186 9.77 -0.04 24.69
C GLU A 186 9.07 -0.27 23.35
N ALA A 187 8.78 0.80 22.59
CA ALA A 187 8.20 0.71 21.26
C ALA A 187 9.13 -0.04 20.28
N GLY A 188 10.41 0.33 20.21
CA GLY A 188 11.38 -0.34 19.35
C GLY A 188 11.59 -1.81 19.74
N ARG A 189 11.54 -2.14 21.04
CA ARG A 189 11.53 -3.53 21.50
C ARG A 189 10.29 -4.29 21.03
N GLY A 190 9.11 -3.67 21.11
CA GLY A 190 7.87 -4.24 20.60
C GLY A 190 7.90 -4.51 19.09
N GLU A 191 8.49 -3.59 18.31
CA GLU A 191 8.71 -3.75 16.87
C GLU A 191 9.65 -4.93 16.57
N LEU A 192 10.75 -5.07 17.32
CA LEU A 192 11.67 -6.21 17.18
C LEU A 192 11.00 -7.54 17.52
N GLU A 193 10.18 -7.59 18.57
CA GLU A 193 9.41 -8.78 18.94
C GLU A 193 8.34 -9.12 17.88
N ALA A 194 7.68 -8.12 17.28
CA ALA A 194 6.74 -8.31 16.19
C ALA A 194 7.43 -8.82 14.91
N ALA A 195 8.53 -8.20 14.49
CA ALA A 195 9.33 -8.64 13.36
C ALA A 195 9.90 -10.05 13.56
N GLY A 196 10.33 -10.38 14.79
CA GLY A 196 10.78 -11.72 15.16
C GLY A 196 9.67 -12.77 15.00
N ARG A 197 8.43 -12.46 15.42
CA ARG A 197 7.27 -13.34 15.20
C ARG A 197 6.93 -13.50 13.72
N GLN A 198 6.94 -12.42 12.94
CA GLN A 198 6.70 -12.47 11.50
C GLN A 198 7.76 -13.31 10.78
N LEU A 199 9.04 -13.17 11.13
CA LEU A 199 10.12 -13.97 10.55
C LEU A 199 9.97 -15.46 10.91
N ALA A 200 9.58 -15.77 12.13
CA ALA A 200 9.31 -17.15 12.55
C ALA A 200 8.14 -17.74 11.74
N GLU A 201 7.04 -17.00 11.61
CA GLU A 201 5.89 -17.41 10.80
C GLU A 201 6.28 -17.65 9.34
N LEU A 202 6.96 -16.70 8.69
CA LEU A 202 7.43 -16.84 7.31
C LEU A 202 8.36 -18.05 7.14
N ARG A 203 9.24 -18.32 8.11
CA ARG A 203 10.10 -19.52 8.09
C ARG A 203 9.27 -20.80 8.16
N THR A 204 8.25 -20.84 9.01
CA THR A 204 7.36 -22.01 9.11
C THR A 204 6.54 -22.21 7.84
N GLN A 205 5.97 -21.13 7.27
CA GLN A 205 5.24 -21.16 6.01
C GLN A 205 6.11 -21.63 4.85
N PHE A 206 7.31 -21.04 4.70
CA PHE A 206 8.26 -21.44 3.67
C PHE A 206 8.69 -22.90 3.84
N SER A 207 8.90 -23.39 5.07
CA SER A 207 9.22 -24.79 5.30
C SER A 207 8.07 -25.72 4.90
N ALA A 208 6.82 -25.35 5.20
CA ALA A 208 5.64 -26.11 4.82
C ALA A 208 5.43 -26.10 3.30
N GLU A 209 5.65 -24.97 2.63
CA GLU A 209 5.61 -24.87 1.17
C GLU A 209 6.71 -25.70 0.50
N LEU A 210 7.91 -25.73 1.07
CA LEU A 210 9.01 -26.55 0.58
C LEU A 210 8.69 -28.05 0.69
N GLU A 211 8.11 -28.50 1.80
CA GLU A 211 7.65 -29.88 1.94
C GLU A 211 6.51 -30.22 0.96
N ARG A 212 5.51 -29.35 0.81
CA ARG A 212 4.45 -29.53 -0.20
C ARG A 212 5.01 -29.60 -1.63
N ALA A 213 5.99 -28.77 -1.95
CA ALA A 213 6.65 -28.80 -3.26
C ALA A 213 7.43 -30.10 -3.46
N ARG A 214 8.12 -30.61 -2.42
CA ARG A 214 8.79 -31.92 -2.45
C ARG A 214 7.79 -33.05 -2.69
N GLU A 215 6.67 -33.07 -1.96
CA GLU A 215 5.60 -34.05 -2.13
C GLU A 215 4.96 -33.99 -3.53
N ALA A 216 4.76 -32.78 -4.08
CA ALA A 216 4.24 -32.63 -5.44
C ALA A 216 5.21 -33.19 -6.50
N VAL A 217 6.52 -32.98 -6.30
CA VAL A 217 7.57 -33.53 -7.17
C VAL A 217 7.60 -35.06 -7.09
N THR A 218 7.56 -35.64 -5.88
CA THR A 218 7.54 -37.11 -5.73
C THR A 218 6.31 -37.72 -6.39
N LEU A 219 5.13 -37.13 -6.18
CA LEU A 219 3.89 -37.59 -6.82
C LEU A 219 3.94 -37.47 -8.35
N ALA A 220 4.54 -36.40 -8.89
CA ALA A 220 4.74 -36.23 -10.32
C ALA A 220 5.71 -37.28 -10.90
N GLN A 221 6.80 -37.59 -10.18
CA GLN A 221 7.73 -38.66 -10.53
C GLN A 221 7.03 -40.02 -10.54
N GLU A 222 6.28 -40.37 -9.50
CA GLU A 222 5.51 -41.62 -9.44
C GLU A 222 4.51 -41.75 -10.60
N ARG A 223 3.81 -40.66 -10.94
CA ARG A 223 2.90 -40.63 -12.10
C ARG A 223 3.64 -40.81 -13.42
N ALA A 224 4.79 -40.15 -13.58
CA ALA A 224 5.63 -40.29 -14.76
C ALA A 224 6.14 -41.73 -14.91
N GLU A 225 6.71 -42.31 -13.87
CA GLU A 225 7.15 -43.70 -13.83
C GLU A 225 6.00 -44.68 -14.09
N ALA A 226 4.81 -44.42 -13.54
CA ALA A 226 3.63 -45.25 -13.79
C ALA A 226 3.18 -45.15 -15.25
N SER A 227 3.25 -43.96 -15.85
CA SER A 227 2.95 -43.77 -17.28
C SER A 227 3.99 -44.44 -18.18
N GLU A 228 5.28 -44.38 -17.82
CA GLU A 228 6.38 -45.07 -18.50
C GLU A 228 6.20 -46.59 -18.41
N ARG A 229 5.87 -47.12 -17.22
CA ARG A 229 5.56 -48.54 -17.05
C ARG A 229 4.36 -48.99 -17.88
N ARG A 230 3.34 -48.14 -18.06
CA ARG A 230 2.21 -48.44 -18.95
C ARG A 230 2.63 -48.44 -20.42
N SER A 231 3.34 -47.40 -20.87
CA SER A 231 3.78 -47.31 -22.27
C SER A 231 4.75 -48.43 -22.66
N LEU A 232 5.64 -48.86 -21.76
CA LEU A 232 6.51 -50.02 -21.99
C LEU A 232 5.70 -51.31 -22.16
N ARG A 233 4.66 -51.52 -21.34
CA ARG A 233 3.77 -52.68 -21.47
C ARG A 233 2.97 -52.65 -22.76
N GLU A 234 2.48 -51.48 -23.16
CA GLU A 234 1.79 -51.28 -24.44
C GLU A 234 2.72 -51.56 -25.63
N LEU A 235 3.97 -51.06 -25.60
CA LEU A 235 4.99 -51.37 -26.59
C LEU A 235 5.29 -52.87 -26.68
N ASP A 236 5.40 -53.57 -25.55
CA ASP A 236 5.65 -55.02 -25.55
C ASP A 236 4.43 -55.82 -26.05
N GLN A 237 3.21 -55.36 -25.74
CA GLN A 237 1.99 -55.92 -26.31
C GLN A 237 1.92 -55.68 -27.83
N GLU A 238 2.23 -54.47 -28.30
CA GLU A 238 2.31 -54.15 -29.73
C GLU A 238 3.38 -54.98 -30.44
N ARG A 239 4.57 -55.14 -29.85
CA ARG A 239 5.64 -55.99 -30.40
C ARG A 239 5.19 -57.44 -30.50
N THR A 240 4.54 -57.96 -29.47
CA THR A 240 4.00 -59.33 -29.47
C THR A 240 2.88 -59.49 -30.51
N ALA A 241 1.99 -58.50 -30.64
CA ALA A 241 0.93 -58.49 -31.65
C ALA A 241 1.50 -58.41 -33.07
N ARG A 242 2.50 -57.54 -33.31
CA ARG A 242 3.23 -57.45 -34.58
C ARG A 242 3.91 -58.76 -34.92
N GLN A 243 4.65 -59.37 -33.99
CA GLN A 243 5.29 -60.67 -34.22
C GLN A 243 4.27 -61.77 -34.55
N LYS A 244 3.12 -61.82 -33.86
CA LYS A 244 2.03 -62.75 -34.19
C LYS A 244 1.49 -62.48 -35.60
N SER A 245 1.25 -61.20 -35.94
CA SER A 245 0.75 -60.82 -37.26
C SER A 245 1.74 -61.15 -38.38
N GLU A 246 3.04 -60.95 -38.15
CA GLU A 246 4.11 -61.31 -39.08
C GLU A 246 4.15 -62.82 -39.31
N ARG A 247 4.09 -63.63 -38.24
CA ARG A 247 4.00 -65.09 -38.34
C ARG A 247 2.76 -65.53 -39.13
N THR A 248 1.57 -64.99 -38.81
CA THR A 248 0.36 -65.32 -39.59
C THR A 248 0.47 -64.89 -41.04
N ALA A 249 1.15 -63.80 -41.35
CA ALA A 249 1.38 -63.36 -42.72
C ALA A 249 2.41 -64.25 -43.44
N GLU A 250 3.43 -64.75 -42.75
CA GLU A 250 4.35 -65.76 -43.25
C GLU A 250 3.64 -67.10 -43.51
N ASP A 251 2.81 -67.56 -42.58
CA ASP A 251 1.99 -68.77 -42.72
C ASP A 251 1.05 -68.65 -43.92
N LEU A 252 0.30 -67.55 -44.04
CA LEU A 252 -0.57 -67.29 -45.21
C LEU A 252 0.22 -67.18 -46.51
N ARG A 253 1.44 -66.63 -46.50
CA ARG A 253 2.32 -66.62 -47.70
C ARG A 253 2.77 -68.03 -48.06
N ALA A 254 3.08 -68.87 -47.08
CA ALA A 254 3.44 -70.27 -47.29
C ALA A 254 2.25 -71.07 -47.83
N GLU A 255 1.06 -70.91 -47.26
CA GLU A 255 -0.19 -71.50 -47.76
C GLU A 255 -0.48 -71.04 -49.19
N LEU A 256 -0.34 -69.74 -49.48
CA LEU A 256 -0.55 -69.21 -50.82
C LEU A 256 0.51 -69.74 -51.81
N ALA A 257 1.77 -69.90 -51.37
CA ALA A 257 2.81 -70.52 -52.17
C ALA A 257 2.48 -72.00 -52.46
N ALA A 258 1.98 -72.75 -51.47
CA ALA A 258 1.52 -74.13 -51.62
C ALA A 258 0.32 -74.21 -52.58
N ALA A 259 -0.69 -73.36 -52.41
CA ALA A 259 -1.84 -73.27 -53.31
C ALA A 259 -1.42 -72.88 -54.73
N ARG A 260 -0.42 -72.00 -54.88
CA ARG A 260 0.16 -71.65 -56.19
C ARG A 260 0.92 -72.83 -56.80
N SER A 261 1.66 -73.62 -56.03
CA SER A 261 2.31 -74.83 -56.55
C SER A 261 1.27 -75.87 -56.95
N GLU A 262 0.25 -76.11 -56.13
CA GLU A 262 -0.85 -77.02 -56.47
C GLU A 262 -1.61 -76.56 -57.71
N ALA A 263 -1.90 -75.26 -57.84
CA ALA A 263 -2.51 -74.71 -59.04
C ALA A 263 -1.60 -74.83 -60.27
N ARG A 264 -0.28 -74.67 -60.12
CA ARG A 264 0.69 -74.90 -61.19
C ARG A 264 0.72 -76.37 -61.59
N ASP A 265 0.78 -77.29 -60.63
CA ASP A 265 0.77 -78.73 -60.87
C ASP A 265 -0.53 -79.17 -61.54
N ALA A 266 -1.67 -78.63 -61.09
CA ALA A 266 -2.96 -78.84 -61.73
C ALA A 266 -3.01 -78.26 -63.15
N ALA A 267 -2.46 -77.07 -63.38
CA ALA A 267 -2.36 -76.47 -64.71
C ALA A 267 -1.46 -77.29 -65.65
N VAL A 268 -0.34 -77.83 -65.14
CA VAL A 268 0.54 -78.75 -65.88
C VAL A 268 -0.20 -80.04 -66.20
N ALA A 269 -0.88 -80.65 -65.24
CA ALA A 269 -1.68 -81.85 -65.46
C ALA A 269 -2.82 -81.60 -66.49
N GLN A 270 -3.47 -80.44 -66.42
CA GLN A 270 -4.45 -80.02 -67.42
C GLN A 270 -3.81 -79.83 -68.81
N ALA A 271 -2.65 -79.17 -68.90
CA ALA A 271 -1.91 -79.00 -70.15
C ALA A 271 -1.47 -80.35 -70.75
N GLU A 272 -0.98 -81.29 -69.93
CA GLU A 272 -0.67 -82.66 -70.35
C GLU A 272 -1.90 -83.41 -70.85
N SER A 273 -3.04 -83.26 -70.16
CA SER A 273 -4.31 -83.86 -70.59
C SER A 273 -4.78 -83.29 -71.93
N ARG A 274 -4.66 -81.97 -72.12
CA ARG A 274 -4.96 -81.30 -73.40
C ARG A 274 -4.01 -81.75 -74.50
N ALA A 275 -2.71 -81.81 -74.25
CA ALA A 275 -1.73 -82.32 -75.20
C ALA A 275 -2.00 -83.78 -75.60
N LYS A 276 -2.45 -84.63 -74.67
CA LYS A 276 -2.89 -86.00 -74.99
C LYS A 276 -4.13 -86.02 -75.88
N LEU A 277 -5.13 -85.17 -75.59
CA LEU A 277 -6.33 -85.04 -76.42
C LEU A 277 -6.01 -84.47 -77.81
N GLU A 278 -5.13 -83.47 -77.90
CA GLU A 278 -4.64 -82.90 -79.16
C GLU A 278 -3.85 -83.95 -79.97
N ALA A 279 -2.99 -84.74 -79.33
CA ALA A 279 -2.29 -85.84 -79.99
C ALA A 279 -3.25 -86.93 -80.49
N GLN A 280 -4.32 -87.23 -79.72
CA GLN A 280 -5.38 -88.13 -80.17
C GLN A 280 -6.17 -87.54 -81.35
N ALA A 281 -6.48 -86.25 -81.31
CA ALA A 281 -7.14 -85.54 -82.40
C ALA A 281 -6.27 -85.52 -83.67
N ALA A 282 -4.97 -85.25 -83.55
CA ALA A 282 -4.01 -85.32 -84.65
C ALA A 282 -3.91 -86.74 -85.22
N ALA A 283 -3.82 -87.77 -84.37
CA ALA A 283 -3.79 -89.16 -84.83
C ALA A 283 -5.10 -89.58 -85.53
N LEU A 284 -6.25 -89.05 -85.10
CA LEU A 284 -7.54 -89.24 -85.79
C LEU A 284 -7.58 -88.49 -87.12
N ALA A 285 -7.05 -87.26 -87.19
CA ALA A 285 -6.92 -86.49 -88.42
C ALA A 285 -6.02 -87.19 -89.44
N ASP A 286 -4.87 -87.73 -89.02
CA ASP A 286 -3.98 -88.54 -89.86
C ASP A 286 -4.66 -89.81 -90.37
N ARG A 287 -5.47 -90.47 -89.52
CA ARG A 287 -6.28 -91.63 -89.92
C ARG A 287 -7.32 -91.26 -90.96
N LEU A 288 -8.02 -90.14 -90.78
CA LEU A 288 -8.96 -89.60 -91.75
C LEU A 288 -8.27 -89.31 -93.08
N ALA A 289 -7.14 -88.59 -93.07
CA ALA A 289 -6.35 -88.31 -94.26
C ALA A 289 -5.90 -89.60 -94.97
N ALA A 290 -5.46 -90.62 -94.23
CA ALA A 290 -5.10 -91.92 -94.80
C ALA A 290 -6.31 -92.65 -95.44
N THR A 291 -7.48 -92.59 -94.80
CA THR A 291 -8.71 -93.16 -95.36
C THR A 291 -9.19 -92.42 -96.60
N GLU A 292 -9.13 -91.09 -96.61
CA GLU A 292 -9.45 -90.27 -97.78
C GLU A 292 -8.48 -90.57 -98.93
N GLN A 293 -7.20 -90.73 -98.64
CA GLN A 293 -6.20 -91.09 -99.65
C GLN A 293 -6.42 -92.50 -100.20
N ALA A 294 -6.86 -93.45 -99.36
CA ALA A 294 -7.28 -94.78 -99.80
C ALA A 294 -8.56 -94.73 -100.65
N GLN A 295 -9.51 -93.86 -100.30
CA GLN A 295 -10.75 -93.66 -101.05
C GLN A 295 -10.49 -93.03 -102.43
N ARG A 296 -9.58 -92.05 -102.51
CA ARG A 296 -9.12 -91.48 -103.79
C ARG A 296 -8.44 -92.52 -104.68
N LYS A 297 -7.61 -93.41 -104.11
CA LYS A 297 -7.01 -94.54 -104.84
C LYS A 297 -8.07 -95.51 -105.36
N ALA A 298 -9.04 -95.88 -104.52
CA ALA A 298 -10.15 -96.74 -104.94
C ALA A 298 -10.99 -96.10 -106.06
N ALA A 299 -11.22 -94.79 -106.02
CA ALA A 299 -11.91 -94.06 -107.08
C ALA A 299 -11.13 -94.07 -108.41
N THR A 300 -9.81 -93.87 -108.37
CA THR A 300 -8.96 -93.98 -109.56
C THR A 300 -8.90 -95.40 -110.12
N ASP A 301 -8.87 -96.41 -109.26
CA ASP A 301 -8.90 -97.82 -109.69
C ASP A 301 -10.25 -98.17 -110.36
N LEU A 302 -11.35 -97.61 -109.85
CA LEU A 302 -12.69 -97.82 -110.40
C LEU A 302 -12.85 -97.16 -111.79
N ASP A 303 -12.30 -95.97 -111.97
CA ASP A 303 -12.25 -95.27 -113.27
C ASP A 303 -11.38 -96.02 -114.30
N ALA A 304 -10.26 -96.60 -113.85
CA ALA A 304 -9.40 -97.47 -114.67
C ALA A 304 -10.13 -98.76 -115.12
N VAL A 305 -10.94 -99.36 -114.25
CA VAL A 305 -11.74 -100.54 -114.61
C VAL A 305 -12.87 -100.18 -115.58
N GLN A 306 -13.51 -99.02 -115.42
CA GLN A 306 -14.56 -98.54 -116.34
C GLN A 306 -14.02 -98.26 -117.74
N THR A 307 -12.85 -97.65 -117.85
CA THR A 307 -12.18 -97.42 -119.15
C THR A 307 -11.76 -98.73 -119.83
N GLN A 308 -11.30 -99.73 -119.08
CA GLN A 308 -11.02 -101.07 -119.62
C GLN A 308 -12.28 -101.79 -120.11
N LEU A 309 -13.40 -101.67 -119.39
CA LEU A 309 -14.69 -102.25 -119.80
C LEU A 309 -15.22 -101.60 -121.08
N ALA A 310 -15.16 -100.27 -121.18
CA ALA A 310 -15.56 -99.54 -122.38
C ALA A 310 -14.70 -99.92 -123.61
N ALA A 311 -13.40 -100.17 -123.40
CA ALA A 311 -12.51 -100.64 -124.46
C ALA A 311 -12.85 -102.07 -124.91
N ALA A 312 -13.23 -102.97 -123.99
CA ALA A 312 -13.66 -104.33 -124.30
C ALA A 312 -15.00 -104.36 -125.06
N GLN A 313 -15.95 -103.49 -124.68
CA GLN A 313 -17.24 -103.34 -125.37
C GLN A 313 -17.07 -102.87 -126.81
N ARG A 314 -16.23 -101.85 -127.06
CA ARG A 314 -15.95 -101.39 -128.44
C ARG A 314 -15.26 -102.45 -129.32
N ARG A 315 -14.49 -103.37 -128.72
CA ARG A 315 -13.89 -104.50 -129.47
C ARG A 315 -14.94 -105.53 -129.85
N ALA A 316 -15.91 -105.80 -128.98
CA ALA A 316 -17.02 -106.70 -129.26
C ALA A 316 -17.94 -106.15 -130.37
N GLU A 317 -18.28 -104.86 -130.30
CA GLU A 317 -19.12 -104.19 -131.31
C GLU A 317 -18.49 -104.18 -132.70
N ARG A 318 -17.16 -104.03 -132.80
CA ARG A 318 -16.42 -104.10 -134.08
C ARG A 318 -16.43 -105.51 -134.68
N ALA A 319 -16.23 -106.53 -133.87
CA ALA A 319 -16.30 -107.92 -134.32
C ALA A 319 -17.72 -108.32 -134.77
N GLU A 320 -18.75 -107.77 -134.12
CA GLU A 320 -20.15 -107.97 -134.53
C GLU A 320 -20.49 -107.23 -135.84
N ALA A 321 -19.97 -106.02 -136.05
CA ALA A 321 -20.15 -105.26 -137.30
C ALA A 321 -19.47 -105.92 -138.51
N GLU A 322 -18.25 -106.45 -138.34
CA GLU A 322 -17.52 -107.18 -139.39
C GLU A 322 -18.23 -108.49 -139.79
N ALA A 323 -18.78 -109.21 -138.80
CA ALA A 323 -19.52 -110.44 -139.02
C ALA A 323 -20.92 -110.21 -139.65
N ALA A 324 -21.50 -109.02 -139.51
CA ALA A 324 -22.75 -108.64 -140.17
C ALA A 324 -22.55 -108.22 -141.63
N LEU A 325 -21.43 -107.56 -141.94
CA LEU A 325 -21.11 -107.03 -143.28
C LEU A 325 -20.71 -108.14 -144.26
N ALA A 326 -19.98 -109.17 -143.81
CA ALA A 326 -19.68 -110.35 -144.63
C ALA A 326 -20.93 -111.21 -144.93
N ARG A 327 -21.91 -111.24 -144.00
CA ARG A 327 -23.20 -111.91 -144.19
C ARG A 327 -24.11 -111.19 -145.19
N GLN A 328 -23.95 -109.88 -145.38
CA GLN A 328 -24.69 -109.10 -146.38
C GLN A 328 -24.19 -109.33 -147.83
N LEU A 329 -22.90 -109.65 -148.04
CA LEU A 329 -22.35 -109.86 -149.39
C LEU A 329 -22.63 -111.25 -149.99
N LEU A 330 -22.94 -112.26 -149.16
CA LEU A 330 -23.25 -113.63 -149.60
C LEU A 330 -24.76 -113.92 -149.69
N ALA A 331 -25.61 -112.93 -149.36
CA ALA A 331 -27.07 -113.03 -149.39
C ALA A 331 -27.70 -112.68 -150.76
N THR A 332 -26.90 -112.53 -151.81
CA THR A 332 -27.35 -112.60 -153.23
C THR A 332 -27.46 -114.04 -153.70
N LEU A 333 -28.32 -114.78 -153.00
CA LEU A 333 -29.11 -115.90 -153.50
C LEU A 333 -29.50 -115.66 -154.97
N ARG A 334 -29.41 -116.67 -155.85
CA ARG A 334 -30.60 -117.51 -155.98
C ARG A 334 -30.36 -119.01 -155.88
N VAL A 335 -31.32 -119.58 -155.14
CA VAL A 335 -31.77 -120.96 -155.02
C VAL A 335 -31.11 -121.79 -153.91
N ALA A 336 -32.02 -122.23 -153.04
CA ALA A 336 -32.01 -123.10 -151.87
C ALA A 336 -31.26 -124.44 -152.02
N PRO A 337 -31.32 -125.34 -151.01
CA PRO A 337 -31.36 -125.16 -149.54
C PRO A 337 -30.25 -125.99 -148.86
N ARG A 338 -29.77 -125.62 -147.67
CA ARG A 338 -28.98 -126.56 -146.85
C ARG A 338 -29.05 -126.36 -145.34
N GLU A 339 -29.17 -127.52 -144.70
CA GLU A 339 -28.44 -128.06 -143.54
C GLU A 339 -28.35 -127.34 -142.19
N ARG A 340 -28.77 -128.15 -141.19
CA ARG A 340 -28.15 -128.51 -139.90
C ARG A 340 -27.57 -127.46 -138.93
N GLU A 341 -28.00 -127.69 -137.69
CA GLU A 341 -27.31 -127.56 -136.40
C GLU A 341 -26.91 -126.19 -135.86
N GLY A 342 -27.42 -125.92 -134.64
CA GLY A 342 -26.80 -125.00 -133.68
C GLY A 342 -27.64 -123.78 -133.26
N GLY A 343 -28.29 -123.89 -132.09
CA GLY A 343 -28.45 -122.76 -131.15
C GLY A 343 -29.73 -121.90 -131.19
N ARG A 344 -30.58 -122.06 -130.15
CA ARG A 344 -31.35 -120.98 -129.48
C ARG A 344 -31.28 -121.26 -127.98
N ARG A 345 -30.74 -120.38 -127.12
CA ARG A 345 -31.21 -119.04 -126.68
C ARG A 345 -32.55 -119.05 -125.97
N ARG A 346 -32.56 -118.25 -124.90
CA ARG A 346 -33.69 -117.61 -124.19
C ARG A 346 -34.39 -118.51 -123.16
N LYS A 347 -34.83 -117.99 -122.02
CA LYS A 347 -35.31 -116.62 -121.69
C LYS A 347 -35.25 -116.52 -120.17
N GLY A 348 -34.76 -115.43 -119.57
CA GLY A 348 -35.54 -114.20 -119.38
C GLY A 348 -36.53 -114.43 -118.25
N ASP A 349 -36.41 -113.73 -117.12
CA ASP A 349 -37.09 -112.46 -116.81
C ASP A 349 -37.58 -112.68 -115.34
N ARG A 350 -37.75 -111.75 -114.41
CA ARG A 350 -37.90 -110.29 -114.42
C ARG A 350 -38.04 -109.77 -112.97
N SER A 351 -37.99 -108.44 -112.85
CA SER A 351 -38.64 -107.57 -111.84
C SER A 351 -37.87 -107.24 -110.55
N ALA A 352 -37.99 -106.09 -109.89
CA ALA A 352 -38.33 -104.67 -110.16
C ALA A 352 -38.58 -104.00 -108.79
N ALA A 353 -38.35 -102.67 -108.70
CA ALA A 353 -38.91 -101.69 -107.74
C ALA A 353 -38.46 -101.82 -106.26
N THR A 354 -38.27 -100.79 -105.43
CA THR A 354 -38.67 -99.36 -105.32
C THR A 354 -37.83 -98.77 -104.15
N ALA A 355 -37.20 -97.59 -104.26
CA ALA A 355 -37.69 -96.23 -103.92
C ALA A 355 -37.65 -95.81 -102.42
N LEU A 356 -37.13 -94.59 -102.20
CA LEU A 356 -37.38 -93.59 -101.12
C LEU A 356 -36.72 -93.86 -99.74
N GLU A 357 -36.19 -92.91 -98.97
CA GLU A 357 -36.15 -91.43 -99.04
C GLU A 357 -35.12 -90.88 -98.00
N ALA A 358 -34.66 -89.64 -98.25
CA ALA A 358 -34.48 -88.52 -97.30
C ALA A 358 -33.66 -88.72 -96.00
N GLN A 359 -32.53 -87.99 -95.79
CA GLN A 359 -32.41 -86.55 -95.40
C GLN A 359 -32.00 -86.50 -93.93
N GLY A 360 -31.13 -85.63 -93.42
CA GLY A 360 -30.35 -84.49 -93.91
C GLY A 360 -29.35 -84.13 -92.80
N ASP A 361 -28.21 -83.55 -93.15
CA ASP A 361 -27.82 -82.16 -92.82
C ASP A 361 -27.26 -82.01 -91.37
N GLY A 362 -26.11 -81.42 -91.08
CA GLY A 362 -25.22 -80.55 -91.84
C GLY A 362 -24.72 -79.41 -90.94
N GLN A 363 -23.45 -79.04 -91.09
CA GLN A 363 -22.85 -77.70 -90.81
C GLN A 363 -22.69 -77.30 -89.33
N GLY A 364 -21.73 -76.50 -88.86
CA GLY A 364 -20.72 -75.57 -89.41
C GLY A 364 -20.40 -74.57 -88.27
N GLU A 365 -19.13 -74.31 -87.94
CA GLU A 365 -18.40 -73.05 -88.19
C GLU A 365 -18.38 -71.98 -87.05
N ALA A 366 -17.23 -71.28 -87.01
CA ALA A 366 -16.92 -69.92 -86.50
C ALA A 366 -16.88 -69.68 -84.97
N GLU A 367 -15.78 -69.22 -84.36
CA GLU A 367 -15.00 -67.96 -84.47
C GLU A 367 -15.61 -66.73 -83.76
N GLN A 368 -14.68 -65.91 -83.20
CA GLN A 368 -14.80 -64.47 -82.85
C GLN A 368 -15.55 -64.11 -81.55
N ASP A 369 -15.24 -63.05 -80.80
CA ASP A 369 -14.12 -62.10 -80.67
C ASP A 369 -14.41 -61.22 -79.43
N GLU A 370 -13.40 -60.51 -78.91
CA GLU A 370 -13.44 -59.16 -78.30
C GLU A 370 -14.42 -58.83 -77.12
N LEU A 371 -14.29 -57.76 -76.34
CA LEU A 371 -13.26 -56.88 -75.76
C LEU A 371 -14.05 -55.91 -74.84
N ALA A 372 -13.31 -55.19 -73.99
CA ALA A 372 -13.60 -53.84 -73.50
C ALA A 372 -14.67 -53.69 -72.38
N GLU A 373 -14.27 -53.23 -71.18
CA GLU A 373 -14.20 -51.82 -70.73
C GLU A 373 -15.46 -51.47 -69.91
N ALA A 374 -15.47 -50.61 -68.90
CA ALA A 374 -14.47 -49.94 -68.09
C ALA A 374 -15.21 -49.21 -66.94
N GLN A 375 -14.41 -48.61 -66.05
CA GLN A 375 -14.66 -47.37 -65.31
C GLN A 375 -15.42 -47.37 -63.97
N GLY A 376 -14.83 -46.59 -63.05
CA GLY A 376 -15.47 -45.90 -61.93
C GLY A 376 -14.92 -46.32 -60.56
N GLU A 377 -13.73 -45.87 -60.11
CA GLU A 377 -13.49 -44.59 -59.40
C GLU A 377 -14.34 -44.42 -58.13
N GLU A 378 -13.89 -43.86 -57.01
CA GLU A 378 -12.60 -43.57 -56.38
C GLU A 378 -12.98 -42.93 -55.03
N ARG A 379 -12.19 -43.18 -53.97
CA ARG A 379 -11.93 -42.30 -52.81
C ARG A 379 -13.12 -41.92 -51.91
N GLY A 380 -12.98 -41.78 -50.59
CA GLY A 380 -11.80 -41.72 -49.73
C GLY A 380 -12.10 -40.81 -48.53
N ASN A 381 -11.32 -41.03 -47.47
CA ASN A 381 -11.04 -40.15 -46.33
C ASN A 381 -12.03 -40.02 -45.15
N ALA A 382 -11.51 -40.48 -44.00
CA ALA A 382 -11.76 -39.99 -42.65
C ALA A 382 -10.73 -38.85 -42.33
N PRO A 383 -10.46 -38.45 -41.06
CA PRO A 383 -11.29 -38.08 -39.90
C PRO A 383 -10.84 -36.69 -39.32
N GLY A 384 -11.39 -36.23 -38.19
CA GLY A 384 -10.70 -35.22 -37.37
C GLY A 384 -11.53 -34.51 -36.30
N ALA A 385 -11.14 -34.68 -35.04
CA ALA A 385 -11.64 -33.96 -33.87
C ALA A 385 -10.65 -32.85 -33.44
N ALA A 386 -11.13 -31.74 -32.86
CA ALA A 386 -10.64 -31.10 -31.62
C ALA A 386 -11.07 -29.61 -31.47
N HIS A 387 -11.44 -29.27 -30.23
CA HIS A 387 -11.72 -27.99 -29.53
C HIS A 387 -10.57 -26.94 -29.57
N PRO A 388 -10.58 -25.83 -28.77
CA PRO A 388 -11.55 -24.74 -28.52
C PRO A 388 -10.87 -23.33 -28.56
N ASN A 389 -11.60 -22.19 -28.59
CA ASN A 389 -11.12 -20.97 -27.90
C ASN A 389 -12.12 -19.80 -27.73
N HIS A 390 -11.88 -19.05 -26.64
CA HIS A 390 -12.29 -17.68 -26.25
C HIS A 390 -13.77 -17.41 -25.93
N GLN A 391 -14.19 -17.11 -24.68
CA GLN A 391 -13.85 -16.02 -23.74
C GLN A 391 -14.06 -14.61 -24.32
N ASP A 392 -15.21 -14.01 -24.01
CA ASP A 392 -15.43 -12.57 -23.96
C ASP A 392 -16.70 -12.25 -23.16
N GLU A 393 -16.57 -11.86 -21.88
CA GLU A 393 -17.47 -11.00 -21.07
C GLU A 393 -16.61 -10.62 -19.84
N GLY A 394 -16.41 -9.37 -19.41
CA GLY A 394 -17.15 -8.14 -19.62
C GLY A 394 -17.54 -7.58 -18.25
N ASN A 395 -17.07 -6.37 -17.92
CA ASN A 395 -17.59 -5.44 -16.90
C ASN A 395 -17.31 -5.83 -15.40
N ASP A 396 -17.05 -4.93 -14.45
CA ASP A 396 -17.54 -3.56 -14.27
C ASP A 396 -16.73 -2.81 -13.16
N SER A 397 -16.63 -1.48 -13.30
CA SER A 397 -16.42 -0.39 -12.29
C SER A 397 -15.25 -0.47 -11.30
N SER A 398 -14.26 0.42 -11.19
CA SER A 398 -14.14 1.90 -11.24
C SER A 398 -15.03 2.70 -10.29
N ASP A 399 -14.52 2.97 -9.09
CA ASP A 399 -14.73 4.17 -8.24
C ASP A 399 -13.69 4.07 -7.09
N GLY A 400 -12.93 5.04 -6.61
CA GLY A 400 -12.87 6.49 -6.76
C GLY A 400 -12.24 7.06 -5.47
N SER A 401 -11.20 7.91 -5.62
CA SER A 401 -10.68 8.93 -4.67
C SER A 401 -10.06 8.46 -3.34
N ASP A 402 -8.79 8.70 -3.03
CA ASP A 402 -8.11 10.00 -2.78
C ASP A 402 -8.73 10.78 -1.61
N ASP A 403 -8.08 10.77 -0.44
CA ASP A 403 -8.06 11.95 0.42
C ASP A 403 -6.84 12.01 1.35
N SER A 404 -6.47 13.25 1.62
CA SER A 404 -5.22 13.74 2.19
C SER A 404 -5.30 13.99 3.71
N LYS A 405 -4.11 14.01 4.34
CA LYS A 405 -3.71 14.78 5.54
C LYS A 405 -4.36 14.49 6.91
N ASP A 406 -3.52 14.13 7.87
CA ASP A 406 -3.12 15.02 8.97
C ASP A 406 -1.69 14.68 9.46
#